data_AF-A0A564Y3G0-F1
#
_entry.id   AF-A0A564Y3G0-F1
#
_cell.length_a   1.000
_cell.length_b   1.000
_cell.length_c   1.000
_cell.angle_alpha   90.00
_cell.angle_beta   90.00
_cell.angle_gamma   90.00
#
_symmetry.space_group_name_H-M   'P 1'
#
loop_
_entity.id
_entity.type
_entity.pdbx_description
1 polymer ?
#
loop_
_entity_poly.entity_id
_entity_poly.type
_entity_poly.pdbx_seq_one_letter_code
_entity_poly.pdbx_strand_id
1 'polypeptide(L)'
;MGLISAYCMWTRLSDDLAPALEQHASMSNRYCKTSDYMNLCFKVKWFYNTHISEVPELKNVVPSYPSWFEPFVMQWLNENDEISMDFLRNAYQRDKKDGFHRSSGQALFSNSVV
;
A
#
# COMPACT_ATOMS: atom_id res chain seq x y z
N MET A 1 -10.45 31.39 -1.75
CA MET A 1 -10.65 30.98 -0.33
C MET A 1 -10.42 29.49 -0.10
N GLY A 2 -10.98 28.58 -0.91
CA GLY A 2 -10.78 27.13 -0.71
C GLY A 2 -9.32 26.63 -0.80
N LEU A 3 -8.54 27.12 -1.77
CA LEU A 3 -7.15 26.68 -1.97
C LEU A 3 -6.21 27.08 -0.82
N ILE A 4 -6.40 28.27 -0.23
CA ILE A 4 -5.63 28.71 0.94
C ILE A 4 -5.92 27.80 2.15
N SER A 5 -7.20 27.45 2.36
CA SER A 5 -7.58 26.51 3.42
C SER A 5 -6.97 25.13 3.17
N ALA A 6 -7.04 24.61 1.95
CA ALA A 6 -6.43 23.34 1.56
C ALA A 6 -4.92 23.31 1.84
N TYR A 7 -4.20 24.36 1.43
CA TYR A 7 -2.77 24.52 1.69
C TYR A 7 -2.44 24.52 3.19
N CYS A 8 -3.15 25.34 3.98
CA CYS A 8 -2.93 25.42 5.42
C CYS A 8 -3.20 24.09 6.13
N MET A 9 -4.32 23.42 5.79
CA MET A 9 -4.70 22.14 6.37
C MET A 9 -3.70 21.04 6.01
N TRP A 10 -3.25 20.99 4.75
CA TRP A 10 -2.22 20.03 4.32
C TRP A 10 -0.91 20.25 5.05
N THR A 11 -0.49 21.51 5.19
CA THR A 11 0.77 21.84 5.88
C THR A 11 0.73 21.35 7.32
N ARG A 12 -0.33 21.69 8.07
CA ARG A 12 -0.47 21.25 9.47
C ARG A 12 -0.58 19.73 9.59
N LEU A 13 -1.35 19.09 8.72
CA LEU A 13 -1.44 17.63 8.69
C LEU A 13 -0.08 16.99 8.42
N SER A 14 0.72 17.58 7.53
CA SER A 14 2.07 17.08 7.21
C SER A 14 3.02 17.25 8.38
N ASP A 15 2.98 18.40 9.05
CA ASP A 15 3.79 18.73 10.24
C ASP A 15 3.55 17.72 11.37
N ASP A 16 2.32 17.19 11.50
CA ASP A 16 1.98 16.19 12.52
C ASP A 16 2.20 14.74 12.05
N LEU A 17 1.79 14.42 10.82
CA LEU A 17 1.73 13.03 10.35
C LEU A 17 3.12 12.47 10.00
N ALA A 18 3.99 13.29 9.39
CA ALA A 18 5.33 12.86 9.02
C ALA A 18 6.15 12.39 10.24
N PRO A 19 6.30 13.19 11.33
CA PRO A 19 7.06 12.74 12.50
C PRO A 19 6.37 11.59 13.25
N ALA A 20 5.03 11.53 13.26
CA ALA A 20 4.31 10.40 13.87
C ALA A 20 4.63 9.08 13.14
N LEU A 21 4.66 9.10 11.80
CA LEU A 21 5.03 7.94 10.99
C LEU A 21 6.51 7.58 11.13
N GLU A 22 7.41 8.57 11.22
CA GLU A 22 8.83 8.34 11.49
C GLU A 22 9.04 7.66 12.85
N GLN A 23 8.35 8.14 13.88
CA GLN A 23 8.38 7.52 15.21
C GLN A 23 7.88 6.08 15.15
N HIS A 24 6.74 5.81 14.49
CA HIS A 24 6.22 4.46 14.30
C HIS A 24 7.18 3.58 13.50
N ALA A 25 7.88 4.12 12.51
CA ALA A 25 8.86 3.38 11.73
C ALA A 25 10.07 2.95 12.58
N SER A 26 10.51 3.77 13.54
CA SER A 26 11.61 3.47 14.44
C SER A 26 11.30 2.47 15.56
N MET A 27 10.02 2.22 15.86
CA MET A 27 9.61 1.29 16.91
C MET A 27 9.85 -0.17 16.48
N SER A 28 10.54 -0.93 17.33
CA SER A 28 10.81 -2.36 17.11
C SER A 28 9.56 -3.25 17.24
N ASN A 29 8.57 -2.82 18.03
CA ASN A 29 7.30 -3.51 18.18
C ASN A 29 6.15 -2.54 17.89
N ARG A 30 5.64 -2.56 16.67
CA ARG A 30 4.51 -1.72 16.25
C ARG A 30 3.20 -2.40 16.64
N TYR A 31 2.29 -1.64 17.25
CA TYR A 31 0.97 -2.15 17.67
C TYR A 31 -0.06 -2.21 16.52
N CYS A 32 0.18 -1.48 15.43
CA CYS A 32 -0.71 -1.44 14.27
C CYS A 32 -0.31 -2.49 13.22
N LYS A 33 -1.27 -3.03 12.48
CA LYS A 33 -1.01 -3.95 11.38
C LYS A 33 -0.47 -3.18 10.17
N THR A 34 0.33 -3.83 9.34
CA THR A 34 0.80 -3.27 8.05
C THR A 34 -0.35 -2.81 7.17
N SER A 35 -1.46 -3.54 7.16
CA SER A 35 -2.69 -3.18 6.46
C SER A 35 -3.27 -1.83 6.90
N ASP A 36 -3.11 -1.45 8.18
CA ASP A 36 -3.61 -0.17 8.70
C ASP A 36 -2.82 1.00 8.12
N TYR A 37 -1.49 0.85 8.02
CA TYR A 37 -0.62 1.82 7.36
C TYR A 37 -0.90 1.90 5.85
N MET A 38 -1.18 0.78 5.18
CA MET A 38 -1.55 0.80 3.76
C MET A 38 -2.87 1.56 3.55
N ASN A 39 -3.88 1.29 4.38
CA ASN A 39 -5.15 2.01 4.35
C ASN A 39 -4.97 3.51 4.61
N LEU A 40 -4.10 3.89 5.55
CA LEU A 40 -3.78 5.28 5.82
C LEU A 40 -3.08 5.93 4.62
N CYS A 41 -2.10 5.25 4.01
CA CYS A 41 -1.42 5.70 2.79
C CYS A 41 -2.42 5.97 1.66
N PHE A 42 -3.38 5.06 1.44
CA PHE A 42 -4.45 5.26 0.45
C PHE A 42 -5.35 6.45 0.76
N LYS A 43 -5.72 6.67 2.04
CA LYS A 43 -6.50 7.83 2.46
C LYS A 43 -5.74 9.15 2.25
N VAL A 44 -4.45 9.19 2.60
CA VAL A 44 -3.60 10.38 2.40
C VAL A 44 -3.42 10.67 0.91
N LYS A 45 -3.14 9.64 0.10
CA LYS A 45 -3.07 9.77 -1.37
C LYS A 45 -4.37 10.31 -1.96
N TRP A 46 -5.52 9.75 -1.55
CA TRP A 46 -6.82 10.21 -2.02
C TRP A 46 -7.07 11.67 -1.63
N PHE A 47 -6.79 12.04 -0.37
CA PHE A 47 -6.95 13.41 0.12
C PHE A 47 -6.05 14.39 -0.65
N TYR A 48 -4.77 14.05 -0.85
CA TYR A 48 -3.83 14.85 -1.61
C TYR A 48 -4.30 15.07 -3.04
N ASN A 49 -4.66 13.99 -3.74
CA ASN A 49 -5.09 14.07 -5.14
C ASN A 49 -6.40 14.83 -5.31
N THR A 50 -7.32 14.76 -4.34
CA THR A 50 -8.64 15.38 -4.43
C THR A 50 -8.61 16.87 -4.08
N HIS A 51 -7.78 17.27 -3.11
CA HIS A 51 -7.86 18.61 -2.54
C HIS A 51 -6.57 19.43 -2.67
N ILE A 52 -5.41 18.79 -2.83
CA ILE A 52 -4.10 19.44 -2.70
C ILE A 52 -3.35 19.52 -4.04
N SER A 53 -3.56 18.57 -4.94
CA SER A 53 -2.89 18.48 -6.25
C SER A 53 -2.98 19.76 -7.10
N GLU A 54 -4.09 20.49 -7.01
CA GLU A 54 -4.34 21.74 -7.75
C GLU A 54 -3.95 23.01 -6.99
N VAL A 55 -3.38 22.89 -5.77
CA VAL A 55 -2.90 24.04 -4.99
C VAL A 55 -1.67 24.64 -5.68
N PRO A 56 -1.68 25.94 -6.06
CA PRO A 56 -0.62 26.55 -6.87
C PRO A 56 0.79 26.37 -6.33
N GLU A 57 0.94 26.47 -5.00
CA GLU A 57 2.21 26.35 -4.29
C GLU A 57 2.79 24.93 -4.35
N LEU A 58 1.95 23.92 -4.60
CA LEU A 58 2.31 22.49 -4.56
C LEU A 58 2.19 21.79 -5.92
N LYS A 59 1.55 22.43 -6.92
CA LYS A 59 1.19 21.82 -8.21
C LYS A 59 2.36 21.22 -8.99
N ASN A 60 3.55 21.79 -8.86
CA ASN A 60 4.76 21.34 -9.55
C ASN A 60 5.82 20.77 -8.60
N VAL A 61 5.42 20.47 -7.36
CA VAL A 61 6.30 19.90 -6.34
C VAL A 61 6.01 18.41 -6.22
N VAL A 62 7.05 17.59 -6.15
CA VAL A 62 6.89 16.17 -5.86
C VAL A 62 6.33 16.03 -4.44
N PRO A 63 5.16 15.38 -4.24
CA PRO A 63 4.58 15.23 -2.92
C PRO A 63 5.53 14.45 -2.00
N SER A 64 5.75 14.94 -0.79
CA SER A 64 6.61 14.29 0.20
C SER A 64 5.94 13.11 0.90
N TYR A 65 4.61 13.07 0.96
CA TYR A 65 3.88 12.06 1.73
C TYR A 65 4.22 10.60 1.39
N PRO A 66 4.56 10.19 0.14
CA PRO A 66 4.88 8.80 -0.15
C PRO A 66 6.09 8.29 0.64
N SER A 67 7.10 9.12 0.89
CA SER A 67 8.29 8.70 1.63
C SER A 67 8.01 8.40 3.10
N TRP A 68 6.99 9.04 3.69
CA TRP A 68 6.57 8.77 5.07
C TRP A 68 6.03 7.33 5.23
N PHE A 69 5.54 6.74 4.15
CA PHE A 69 4.96 5.39 4.16
C PHE A 69 5.93 4.29 3.70
N GLU A 70 7.09 4.64 3.15
CA GLU A 70 8.04 3.70 2.55
C GLU A 70 8.42 2.53 3.49
N PRO A 71 8.76 2.73 4.77
CA PRO A 71 9.12 1.62 5.67
C PRO A 71 7.97 0.64 5.88
N PHE A 72 6.72 1.12 5.85
CA PHE A 72 5.53 0.30 6.05
C PHE A 72 5.14 -0.45 4.79
N VAL A 73 5.34 0.16 3.62
CA VAL A 73 5.13 -0.50 2.32
C VAL A 73 6.13 -1.65 2.17
N MET A 74 7.40 -1.43 2.51
CA MET A 74 8.41 -2.49 2.49
C MET A 74 8.07 -3.63 3.44
N GLN A 75 7.62 -3.33 4.66
CA GLN A 75 7.16 -4.38 5.58
C GLN A 75 5.96 -5.15 5.01
N TRP A 76 4.96 -4.45 4.47
CA TRP A 76 3.79 -5.08 3.87
C TRP A 76 4.16 -5.98 2.68
N LEU A 77 5.12 -5.56 1.85
CA LEU A 77 5.64 -6.36 0.74
C LEU A 77 6.32 -7.65 1.23
N ASN A 78 7.13 -7.56 2.29
CA ASN A 78 7.77 -8.74 2.89
C ASN A 78 6.74 -9.74 3.42
N GLU A 79 5.73 -9.25 4.16
CA GLU A 79 4.63 -10.09 4.65
C GLU A 79 3.83 -10.70 3.50
N ASN A 80 3.57 -9.93 2.44
CA ASN A 80 2.88 -10.40 1.25
C ASN A 80 3.68 -11.49 0.52
N ASP A 81 5.02 -11.41 0.48
CA ASP A 81 5.88 -12.41 -0.17
C ASP A 81 5.79 -13.76 0.57
N GLU A 82 5.88 -13.77 1.89
CA GLU A 82 5.71 -14.97 2.71
C GLU A 82 4.33 -15.62 2.49
N ILE A 83 3.27 -14.80 2.54
CA ILE A 83 1.89 -15.25 2.30
C ILE A 83 1.75 -15.80 0.87
N SER A 84 2.31 -15.12 -0.13
CA SER A 84 2.24 -15.52 -1.54
C SER A 84 2.93 -16.86 -1.79
N MET A 85 4.04 -17.13 -1.12
CA MET A 85 4.74 -18.42 -1.19
C MET A 85 3.91 -19.57 -0.63
N ASP A 86 3.17 -19.34 0.45
CA ASP A 86 2.24 -20.35 0.99
C ASP A 86 1.02 -20.55 0.09
N PHE A 87 0.49 -19.48 -0.50
CA PHE A 87 -0.56 -19.58 -1.52
C PHE A 87 -0.10 -20.43 -2.71
N LEU A 88 1.11 -20.18 -3.24
CA LEU A 88 1.70 -20.94 -4.34
C LEU A 88 1.78 -22.44 -4.01
N ARG A 89 2.37 -22.78 -2.85
CA ARG A 89 2.49 -24.19 -2.41
C ARG A 89 1.13 -24.86 -2.31
N ASN A 90 0.17 -24.18 -1.69
CA ASN A 90 -1.18 -24.72 -1.50
C ASN A 90 -1.94 -24.88 -2.82
N ALA A 91 -1.82 -23.92 -3.74
CA ALA A 91 -2.40 -24.01 -5.08
C ALA A 91 -1.84 -25.21 -5.85
N TYR A 92 -0.52 -25.37 -5.84
CA TYR A 92 0.15 -26.51 -6.48
C TYR A 92 -0.28 -27.86 -5.88
N GLN A 93 -0.32 -28.01 -4.56
CA GLN A 93 -0.70 -29.28 -3.94
C GLN A 93 -2.16 -29.67 -4.22
N ARG A 94 -3.07 -28.69 -4.28
CA ARG A 94 -4.47 -28.94 -4.68
C ARG A 94 -4.54 -29.41 -6.14
N ASP A 95 -3.91 -28.68 -7.06
CA ASP A 95 -3.92 -29.02 -8.48
C ASP A 95 -3.24 -30.38 -8.77
N LYS A 96 -2.18 -30.70 -8.00
CA LYS A 96 -1.55 -32.03 -8.03
C LYS A 96 -2.52 -33.14 -7.62
N LYS A 97 -3.32 -32.92 -6.58
CA LYS A 97 -4.35 -33.88 -6.14
C LYS A 97 -5.44 -34.05 -7.19
N ASP A 98 -5.76 -32.97 -7.91
CA ASP A 98 -6.76 -32.94 -8.97
C ASP A 98 -6.21 -33.45 -10.32
N GLY A 99 -4.93 -33.84 -10.40
CA GLY A 99 -4.31 -34.44 -11.58
C GLY A 99 -3.86 -33.44 -12.64
N PHE A 100 -3.68 -32.17 -12.29
CA PHE A 100 -3.25 -31.09 -13.20
C PHE A 100 -4.14 -30.98 -14.45
N HIS A 101 -5.46 -31.10 -14.29
CA HIS A 101 -6.37 -30.94 -15.41
C HIS A 101 -6.27 -29.53 -16.00
N ARG A 102 -6.40 -29.44 -17.32
CA ARG A 102 -6.48 -28.17 -18.04
C ARG A 102 -7.63 -27.34 -17.48
N SER A 103 -7.36 -26.07 -17.21
CA SER A 103 -8.36 -25.16 -16.60
C SER A 103 -9.58 -24.94 -17.49
N SER A 104 -9.43 -25.12 -18.81
CA SER A 104 -10.53 -25.13 -19.78
C SER A 104 -10.15 -25.90 -21.05
N GLY A 105 -11.12 -26.12 -21.94
CA GLY A 105 -10.87 -26.76 -23.25
C GLY A 105 -9.89 -25.99 -24.14
N GLN A 106 -9.71 -24.68 -23.91
CA GLN A 106 -8.81 -23.81 -24.68
C GLN A 106 -7.47 -23.55 -23.97
N ALA A 107 -7.43 -23.62 -22.63
CA ALA A 107 -6.21 -23.36 -21.87
C ALA A 107 -5.23 -24.55 -21.93
N LEU A 108 -3.93 -24.30 -22.07
CA LEU A 108 -2.89 -25.36 -22.09
C LEU A 108 -2.27 -25.64 -20.71
N PHE A 109 -2.69 -24.90 -19.70
CA PHE A 109 -2.20 -24.99 -18.32
C PHE A 109 -3.34 -25.36 -17.36
N SER A 110 -2.96 -25.81 -16.18
CA SER A 110 -3.87 -26.22 -15.11
C SER A 110 -4.20 -25.06 -14.17
N ASN A 111 -5.06 -25.33 -13.17
CA ASN A 111 -5.62 -24.28 -12.32
C ASN A 111 -4.61 -23.61 -11.39
N SER A 112 -3.48 -24.24 -11.06
CA SER A 112 -2.46 -23.64 -10.19
C SER A 112 -1.68 -22.47 -10.81
N VAL A 113 -1.82 -22.26 -12.12
CA VAL A 113 -1.17 -21.16 -12.86
C VAL A 113 -2.01 -19.87 -12.87
N VAL A 114 -3.33 -19.98 -12.62
CA VAL A 114 -4.29 -18.88 -12.65
C VAL A 114 -4.37 -18.20 -11.29
#